data_AF-A0AAW5KPF7-F1
#
_entry.id   AF-A0AAW5KPF7-F1
#
_cell.length_a   1.000
_cell.length_b   1.000
_cell.length_c   1.000
_cell.angle_alpha   90.00
_cell.angle_beta   90.00
_cell.angle_gamma   90.00
#
_symmetry.space_group_name_H-M   'P 1'
#
loop_
_entity.id
_entity.type
_entity.pdbx_description
1 polymer ?
#
loop_
_entity_poly.entity_id
_entity_poly.type
_entity_poly.pdbx_seq_one_letter_code
_entity_poly.pdbx_strand_id
1 'polypeptide(L)'
;MYIFAVLWLTLIDRQWGKRQAELMPFWEVRNLLENISIKYLRDFWLVQILGNIAMFIPLGVLLPYLCGITKFKKVFLMSLAFSAGIEITQYITGRGLCEFDDVFNNTLGACVGFTSWRLKMRYNKKYKNEQSPW
;
A
#
# COMPACT_ATOMS: atom_id res chain seq x y z
N MET A 1 12.02 -4.65 -12.01
CA MET A 1 10.69 -4.88 -12.63
C MET A 1 9.53 -4.49 -11.72
N TYR A 2 9.37 -5.04 -10.51
CA TYR A 2 8.22 -4.73 -9.63
C TYR A 2 8.05 -3.23 -9.28
N ILE A 3 9.10 -2.54 -8.83
CA ILE A 3 9.02 -1.10 -8.52
C ILE A 3 8.63 -0.29 -9.76
N PHE A 4 9.13 -0.68 -10.93
CA PHE A 4 8.77 -0.04 -12.19
C PHE A 4 7.31 -0.29 -12.56
N ALA A 5 6.78 -1.49 -12.30
CA ALA A 5 5.36 -1.81 -12.51
C ALA A 5 4.44 -1.06 -11.54
N VAL A 6 4.85 -0.91 -10.27
CA VAL A 6 4.14 -0.09 -9.28
C VAL A 6 4.08 1.36 -9.74
N LEU A 7 5.24 1.94 -10.10
CA LEU A 7 5.31 3.30 -10.64
C LEU A 7 4.54 3.44 -11.95
N TRP A 8 4.54 2.44 -12.82
CA TRP A 8 3.81 2.45 -14.08
C TRP A 8 2.29 2.45 -13.86
N LEU A 9 1.79 1.58 -12.97
CA LEU A 9 0.37 1.51 -12.61
C LEU A 9 -0.10 2.79 -11.93
N THR A 10 0.71 3.38 -11.03
CA THR A 10 0.31 4.58 -10.29
C THR A 10 0.44 5.87 -11.11
N LEU A 11 1.33 5.94 -12.09
CA LEU A 11 1.62 7.18 -12.83
C LEU A 11 0.94 7.29 -14.20
N ILE A 12 0.40 6.21 -14.77
CA ILE A 12 -0.10 6.21 -16.16
C ILE A 12 -1.58 5.81 -16.28
N ASP A 13 -2.14 5.05 -15.32
CA ASP A 13 -3.52 4.54 -15.44
C ASP A 13 -4.61 5.52 -14.93
N ARG A 14 -4.24 6.65 -14.32
CA ARG A 14 -5.21 7.69 -13.90
C ARG A 14 -5.43 8.73 -15.01
N GLN A 15 -6.70 8.90 -15.39
CA GLN A 15 -7.15 9.84 -16.42
C GLN A 15 -6.72 11.29 -16.12
N TRP A 16 -6.53 12.07 -17.19
CA TRP A 16 -6.10 13.46 -17.16
C TRP A 16 -7.19 14.34 -16.51
N GLY A 17 -7.06 14.60 -15.21
CA GLY A 17 -7.99 15.44 -14.43
C GLY A 17 -7.34 16.72 -13.92
N LYS A 18 -8.15 17.74 -13.61
CA LYS A 18 -7.69 19.02 -13.02
C LYS A 18 -6.89 18.74 -11.73
N ARG A 19 -5.81 19.51 -11.50
CA ARG A 19 -5.05 19.49 -10.24
C ARG A 19 -5.98 19.80 -9.07
N GLN A 20 -6.33 18.79 -8.29
CA GLN A 20 -7.10 18.94 -7.06
C GLN A 20 -6.34 18.19 -5.98
N ALA A 21 -6.01 18.83 -4.86
CA ALA A 21 -5.41 18.14 -3.71
C ALA A 21 -6.53 17.95 -2.69
N GLU A 22 -6.97 16.71 -2.52
CA GLU A 22 -7.94 16.37 -1.48
C GLU A 22 -7.18 15.78 -0.29
N LEU A 23 -6.69 16.69 0.56
CA LEU A 23 -5.93 16.37 1.76
C LEU A 23 -6.85 16.00 2.94
N MET A 24 -8.16 15.90 2.72
CA MET A 24 -9.09 15.56 3.78
C MET A 24 -8.90 14.10 4.18
N PRO A 25 -8.54 13.82 5.44
CA PRO A 25 -8.38 12.45 5.88
C PRO A 25 -9.73 11.71 5.86
N PHE A 26 -9.68 10.45 5.47
CA PHE A 26 -10.81 9.53 5.36
C PHE A 26 -11.89 9.95 4.36
N TRP A 27 -11.53 10.74 3.35
CA TRP A 27 -12.42 11.14 2.26
C TRP A 27 -12.93 9.94 1.48
N GLU A 28 -12.07 8.99 1.12
CA GLU A 28 -12.47 7.80 0.36
C GLU A 28 -13.44 6.93 1.18
N VAL A 29 -13.12 6.72 2.46
CA VAL A 29 -13.96 5.95 3.39
C VAL A 29 -15.31 6.63 3.58
N ARG A 30 -15.33 7.96 3.69
CA ARG A 30 -16.56 8.74 3.78
C ARG A 30 -17.40 8.60 2.50
N ASN A 31 -16.80 8.75 1.33
CA ASN A 31 -17.50 8.58 0.05
C ASN A 31 -18.05 7.16 -0.13
N LEU A 32 -17.30 6.15 0.33
CA LEU A 32 -17.77 4.78 0.37
C LEU A 32 -19.00 4.62 1.28
N LEU A 33 -18.97 5.21 2.47
CA LEU A 33 -20.09 5.13 3.43
C LEU A 33 -21.32 5.89 2.94
N GLU A 34 -21.14 7.09 2.39
CA GLU A 34 -22.24 7.91 1.86
C GLU A 34 -22.90 7.26 0.64
N ASN A 35 -22.13 6.54 -0.19
CA ASN A 35 -22.63 5.89 -1.41
C ASN A 35 -22.80 4.37 -1.27
N ILE A 36 -22.84 3.84 -0.05
CA ILE A 36 -22.83 2.38 0.20
C ILE A 36 -24.04 1.66 -0.40
N SER A 37 -25.15 2.36 -0.58
CA SER A 37 -26.40 1.86 -1.18
C SER A 37 -26.32 1.74 -2.71
N ILE A 38 -25.42 2.48 -3.36
CA ILE A 38 -25.26 2.52 -4.82
C ILE A 38 -24.13 1.58 -5.21
N LYS A 39 -24.49 0.38 -5.70
CA LYS A 39 -23.53 -0.70 -6.00
C LYS A 39 -22.33 -0.24 -6.83
N TYR A 40 -22.54 0.47 -7.93
CA TYR A 40 -21.46 0.91 -8.82
C TYR A 40 -20.46 1.85 -8.14
N LEU A 41 -20.96 2.82 -7.37
CA LEU A 41 -20.10 3.76 -6.63
C LEU A 41 -19.37 3.07 -5.49
N ARG A 42 -20.07 2.22 -4.73
CA ARG A 42 -19.46 1.40 -3.69
C ARG A 42 -18.33 0.54 -4.24
N ASP A 43 -18.58 -0.19 -5.32
CA ASP A 43 -17.58 -1.10 -5.91
C ASP A 43 -16.37 -0.30 -6.44
N PHE A 44 -16.60 0.89 -7.01
CA PHE A 44 -15.53 1.80 -7.43
C PHE A 44 -14.60 2.22 -6.27
N TRP A 45 -15.16 2.74 -5.18
CA TRP A 45 -14.38 3.18 -4.02
C TRP A 45 -13.68 2.01 -3.31
N LEU A 46 -14.34 0.84 -3.24
CA LEU A 46 -13.73 -0.37 -2.69
C LEU A 46 -12.51 -0.82 -3.51
N VAL A 47 -12.59 -0.77 -4.84
CA VAL A 47 -11.47 -1.14 -5.72
C VAL A 47 -10.30 -0.18 -5.56
N GLN A 48 -10.54 1.12 -5.36
CA GLN A 48 -9.46 2.09 -5.08
C GLN A 48 -8.75 1.79 -3.76
N ILE A 49 -9.50 1.74 -2.65
CA ILE A 49 -8.95 1.47 -1.31
C ILE A 49 -8.20 0.13 -1.29
N LEU A 50 -8.85 -0.94 -1.76
CA LEU A 50 -8.25 -2.28 -1.75
C LEU A 50 -7.11 -2.41 -2.75
N GLY A 51 -7.18 -1.73 -3.89
CA GLY A 51 -6.12 -1.69 -4.89
C GLY A 51 -4.83 -1.08 -4.33
N ASN A 52 -4.95 0.05 -3.64
CA ASN A 52 -3.84 0.74 -2.98
C ASN A 52 -3.20 -0.14 -1.90
N ILE A 53 -4.01 -0.73 -1.02
CA ILE A 53 -3.52 -1.71 -0.03
C ILE A 53 -2.82 -2.88 -0.73
N ALA A 54 -3.46 -3.51 -1.71
CA ALA A 54 -2.94 -4.70 -2.39
C ALA A 54 -1.61 -4.43 -3.10
N MET A 55 -1.45 -3.23 -3.67
CA MET A 55 -0.24 -2.84 -4.40
C MET A 55 1.01 -2.85 -3.51
N PHE A 56 0.89 -2.51 -2.23
CA PHE A 56 2.01 -2.43 -1.28
C PHE A 56 2.25 -3.72 -0.48
N ILE A 57 1.36 -4.71 -0.54
CA ILE A 57 1.58 -6.01 0.11
C ILE A 57 2.90 -6.67 -0.34
N PRO A 58 3.22 -6.78 -1.65
CA PRO A 58 4.48 -7.38 -2.06
C PRO A 58 5.69 -6.57 -1.62
N LEU A 59 5.61 -5.24 -1.58
CA LEU A 59 6.66 -4.37 -1.03
C LEU A 59 6.97 -4.73 0.43
N GLY A 60 5.93 -4.89 1.26
CA GLY A 60 6.07 -5.32 2.66
C GLY A 60 6.75 -6.68 2.84
N VAL A 61 6.48 -7.63 1.94
CA VAL A 61 7.13 -8.94 1.93
C VAL A 61 8.59 -8.86 1.45
N LEU A 62 8.87 -7.98 0.48
CA LEU A 62 10.19 -7.86 -0.15
C LEU A 62 11.20 -7.07 0.69
N LEU A 63 10.77 -6.09 1.49
CA LEU A 63 11.66 -5.27 2.32
C LEU A 63 12.61 -6.07 3.23
N PRO A 64 12.17 -7.15 3.91
CA PRO A 64 13.06 -8.03 4.65
C PRO A 64 14.07 -8.79 3.79
N TYR A 65 13.67 -9.23 2.59
CA TYR A 65 14.51 -10.03 1.72
C TYR A 65 15.56 -9.19 0.98
N LEU A 66 15.18 -8.01 0.49
CA LEU A 66 16.06 -7.15 -0.31
C LEU A 66 16.95 -6.25 0.55
N CYS A 67 16.39 -5.71 1.63
CA CYS A 67 17.05 -4.68 2.45
C CYS A 67 17.40 -5.17 3.86
N GLY A 68 17.12 -6.44 4.19
CA GLY A 68 17.37 -7.00 5.53
C GLY A 68 16.52 -6.35 6.62
N ILE A 69 15.42 -5.68 6.26
CA ILE A 69 14.61 -4.92 7.23
C ILE A 69 13.66 -5.86 7.95
N THR A 70 13.97 -6.17 9.20
CA THR A 70 13.18 -7.08 10.04
C THR A 70 12.41 -6.38 11.16
N LYS A 71 12.54 -5.05 11.27
CA LYS A 71 11.85 -4.24 12.28
C LYS A 71 10.59 -3.61 11.69
N PHE A 72 9.44 -3.88 12.29
CA PHE A 72 8.14 -3.32 11.88
C PHE A 72 8.16 -1.80 11.74
N LYS A 73 8.75 -1.08 12.72
CA LYS A 73 8.88 0.39 12.68
C LYS A 73 9.62 0.90 11.43
N LYS A 74 10.64 0.17 10.97
CA LYS A 74 11.39 0.55 9.75
C LYS A 74 10.57 0.31 8.49
N VAL A 75 9.84 -0.81 8.42
CA VAL A 75 8.92 -1.09 7.31
C VAL A 75 7.85 -0.02 7.23
N PHE A 76 7.22 0.31 8.36
CA PHE A 76 6.22 1.38 8.44
C PHE A 76 6.78 2.71 7.93
N LEU A 77 7.92 3.16 8.47
CA LEU A 77 8.47 4.47 8.11
C LEU A 77 8.92 4.53 6.64
N MET A 78 9.49 3.44 6.10
CA MET A 78 9.93 3.39 4.70
C MET A 78 8.76 3.30 3.73
N SER A 79 7.73 2.51 4.04
CA SER A 79 6.52 2.44 3.21
C SER A 79 5.74 3.75 3.24
N LEU A 80 5.66 4.41 4.40
CA LEU A 80 5.09 5.74 4.55
C LEU A 80 5.84 6.76 3.70
N ALA A 81 7.18 6.81 3.80
CA ALA A 81 8.00 7.75 3.04
C ALA A 81 7.92 7.47 1.53
N PHE A 82 7.92 6.20 1.12
CA PHE A 82 7.79 5.81 -0.28
C PHE A 82 6.42 6.19 -0.84
N SER A 83 5.34 5.88 -0.11
CA SER A 83 3.98 6.23 -0.53
C SER A 83 3.78 7.75 -0.60
N ALA A 84 4.24 8.49 0.40
CA ALA A 84 4.23 9.96 0.35
C ALA A 84 5.04 10.51 -0.83
N GLY A 85 6.17 9.88 -1.18
CA GLY A 85 6.96 10.25 -2.35
C GLY A 85 6.21 10.04 -3.68
N ILE A 86 5.40 8.99 -3.78
CA ILE A 86 4.54 8.74 -4.95
C ILE A 86 3.49 9.85 -5.08
N GLU A 87 2.77 10.16 -4.00
CA GLU A 87 1.75 11.22 -3.97
C GLU A 87 2.33 12.60 -4.30
N ILE A 88 3.47 12.95 -3.71
CA ILE A 88 4.18 14.20 -4.02
C ILE A 88 4.57 14.25 -5.50
N THR A 89 5.03 13.13 -6.06
CA THR A 89 5.39 13.05 -7.49
C THR A 89 4.15 13.22 -8.38
N GLN A 90 3.02 12.62 -8.02
CA GLN A 90 1.75 12.77 -8.75
C GLN A 90 1.23 14.20 -8.69
N TYR A 91 1.34 14.85 -7.53
CA TYR A 91 0.98 16.26 -7.34
C TYR A 91 1.82 17.19 -8.24
N ILE A 92 3.15 17.05 -8.21
CA ILE A 92 4.07 17.88 -9.01
C ILE A 92 3.85 17.65 -10.50
N THR A 93 3.67 16.40 -10.92
CA THR A 93 3.47 16.04 -12.33
C THR A 93 2.06 16.37 -12.84
N GLY A 94 1.14 16.79 -11.96
CA GLY A 94 -0.22 17.14 -12.33
C GLY A 94 -1.05 15.95 -12.82
N ARG A 95 -0.69 14.72 -12.43
CA ARG A 95 -1.28 13.47 -12.93
C ARG A 95 -2.41 12.92 -12.05
N GLY A 96 -2.87 13.66 -11.04
CA GLY A 96 -3.98 13.20 -10.21
C GLY A 96 -4.19 14.01 -8.94
N LEU A 97 -5.11 13.50 -8.12
CA LEU A 97 -5.37 13.98 -6.77
C LEU A 97 -4.26 13.49 -5.82
N CYS A 98 -3.71 14.40 -5.03
CA CYS A 98 -2.83 14.04 -3.90
C CYS A 98 -3.75 13.57 -2.77
N GLU A 99 -3.80 12.27 -2.52
CA GLU A 99 -4.76 11.65 -1.61
C GLU A 99 -4.03 11.17 -0.35
N PHE A 100 -4.32 11.81 0.77
CA PHE A 100 -3.73 11.42 2.05
C PHE A 100 -4.11 9.98 2.44
N ASP A 101 -5.33 9.56 2.05
CA ASP A 101 -5.84 8.20 2.29
C ASP A 101 -5.02 7.14 1.55
N ASP A 102 -4.48 7.46 0.37
CA ASP A 102 -3.63 6.56 -0.41
C ASP A 102 -2.30 6.31 0.29
N VAL A 103 -1.71 7.34 0.91
CA VAL A 103 -0.53 7.18 1.76
C VAL A 103 -0.77 6.17 2.86
N PHE A 104 -1.93 6.27 3.51
CA PHE A 104 -2.32 5.40 4.62
C PHE A 104 -2.61 3.97 4.15
N ASN A 105 -3.44 3.80 3.12
CA ASN A 105 -3.81 2.52 2.51
C ASN A 105 -2.58 1.74 2.03
N ASN A 106 -1.68 2.41 1.31
CA ASN A 106 -0.42 1.84 0.86
C ASN A 106 0.48 1.42 2.03
N THR A 107 0.59 2.26 3.06
CA THR A 107 1.38 1.93 4.27
C THR A 107 0.79 0.71 5.00
N LEU A 108 -0.54 0.61 5.09
CA LEU A 108 -1.24 -0.54 5.64
C LEU A 108 -0.94 -1.81 4.83
N GLY A 109 -0.99 -1.75 3.51
CA GLY A 109 -0.61 -2.84 2.61
C GLY A 109 0.78 -3.40 2.92
N ALA A 110 1.77 -2.51 3.05
CA ALA A 110 3.13 -2.91 3.40
C ALA A 110 3.22 -3.54 4.80
N CYS A 111 2.47 -3.04 5.78
CA CYS A 111 2.41 -3.62 7.12
C CYS A 111 1.81 -5.04 7.11
N VAL A 112 0.75 -5.26 6.32
CA VAL A 112 0.13 -6.58 6.12
C VAL A 112 1.13 -7.54 5.47
N GLY A 113 1.78 -7.13 4.38
CA GLY A 113 2.79 -7.94 3.70
C GLY A 113 3.94 -8.36 4.61
N PHE A 114 4.49 -7.41 5.38
CA PHE A 114 5.56 -7.71 6.33
C PHE A 114 5.11 -8.64 7.46
N THR A 115 3.89 -8.49 7.95
CA THR A 115 3.34 -9.37 8.99
C THR A 115 3.21 -10.80 8.46
N SER A 116 2.70 -10.98 7.24
CA SER A 116 2.64 -12.28 6.56
C SER A 116 4.02 -12.92 6.42
N TRP A 117 5.03 -12.15 6.00
CA TRP A 117 6.42 -12.61 5.97
C TRP A 117 6.92 -13.07 7.34
N ARG A 118 6.65 -12.26 8.38
CA ARG A 118 7.11 -12.55 9.74
C ARG A 118 6.48 -13.82 10.30
N LEU A 119 5.19 -14.06 10.02
CA LEU A 119 4.50 -15.29 10.40
C LEU A 119 5.10 -16.50 9.69
N LYS A 120 5.36 -16.41 8.38
CA LYS A 120 6.02 -17.47 7.61
C LYS A 120 7.40 -17.82 8.18
N MET A 121 8.21 -16.81 8.52
CA MET A 121 9.54 -17.04 9.11
C MET A 121 9.47 -17.70 10.49
N ARG A 122 8.51 -17.32 11.33
CA ARG A 122 8.28 -17.95 12.64
C ARG A 122 7.86 -19.41 12.50
N TYR A 123 6.95 -19.69 11.57
CA TYR A 123 6.49 -21.05 11.27
C TYR A 123 7.66 -21.94 10.80
N ASN A 124 8.44 -21.46 9.82
CA ASN A 124 9.60 -22.21 9.31
C ASN A 124 10.67 -22.47 10.39
N LYS A 125 10.92 -21.51 11.29
CA LYS A 125 11.86 -21.69 12.40
C LYS A 125 11.36 -22.76 13.37
N LYS A 126 10.06 -22.75 13.71
CA LYS A 126 9.45 -23.77 14.58
C LYS A 126 9.58 -25.17 13.97
N TYR A 127 9.25 -25.31 12.69
CA TYR A 127 9.33 -26.58 11.97
C TYR A 127 10.77 -27.15 11.91
N LYS A 128 11.78 -26.30 11.65
CA LYS A 128 13.18 -26.74 11.68
C LYS A 128 13.65 -27.18 13.08
N ASN A 129 13.20 -26.49 14.12
CA ASN A 129 13.54 -26.85 15.50
C ASN A 129 12.89 -28.18 15.94
N GLU A 130 11.70 -28.50 15.44
CA GLU A 130 11.02 -29.78 15.70
C GLU A 130 11.71 -30.96 14.98
N GLN A 131 12.38 -30.74 13.85
CA GLN A 131 13.07 -31.78 13.08
C GLN A 131 14.52 -32.04 13.48
N SER A 132 15.18 -31.11 14.18
CA SER A 132 16.53 -31.29 14.72
C SER A 132 16.56 -31.02 16.23
N PRO A 133 16.00 -31.92 17.05
CA PRO A 133 15.95 -31.75 18.51
C PRO A 133 17.30 -32.02 19.22
N TRP A 134 18.37 -32.29 18.48
CA TRP A 134 19.71 -32.64 18.98
C TRP A 134 20.76 -31.68 18.43
#